data_AF-A0A352Y2W3-F1
#
_entry.id   AF-A0A352Y2W3-F1
#
_cell.length_a   1.000
_cell.length_b   1.000
_cell.length_c   1.000
_cell.angle_alpha   90.00
_cell.angle_beta   90.00
_cell.angle_gamma   90.00
#
_symmetry.space_group_name_H-M   'P 1'
#
loop_
_entity.id
_entity.type
_entity.pdbx_description
1 polymer ?
#
loop_
_entity_poly.entity_id
_entity_poly.type
_entity_poly.pdbx_seq_one_letter_code
_entity_poly.pdbx_strand_id
1 'polypeptide(L)'
;MQKTCALLSHPEVRLLTLTGPGGVGKTRLGMQVATELIPVFCDGVYFVSLAPIHDPALVLPMISQALGRREVRDTGDRPMFEHLRDYLRDQCLLLLLDNFEQVITAAVVVAAV
;
A
#
# COMPACT_ATOMS: atom_id res chain seq x y z
N MET A 1 0.10 -1.51 -18.72
CA MET A 1 0.52 -0.13 -18.37
C MET A 1 -0.64 0.84 -18.53
N GLN A 2 -0.99 1.33 -19.73
CA GLN A 2 -2.05 2.34 -19.90
C GLN A 2 -3.42 1.94 -19.31
N LYS A 3 -3.83 0.68 -19.48
CA LYS A 3 -5.05 0.13 -18.84
C LYS A 3 -4.96 0.13 -17.31
N THR A 4 -3.80 -0.12 -16.74
CA THR A 4 -3.57 -0.15 -15.29
C THR A 4 -3.65 1.24 -14.69
N CYS A 5 -3.02 2.24 -15.33
CA CYS A 5 -3.10 3.64 -14.91
C CYS A 5 -4.55 4.13 -15.00
N ALA A 6 -5.25 3.85 -16.10
CA ALA A 6 -6.66 4.23 -16.27
C ALA A 6 -7.58 3.62 -15.19
N LEU A 7 -7.36 2.36 -14.80
CA LEU A 7 -8.11 1.75 -13.71
C LEU A 7 -7.86 2.47 -12.38
N LEU A 8 -6.60 2.73 -12.03
CA LEU A 8 -6.24 3.38 -10.77
C LEU A 8 -6.63 4.87 -10.71
N SER A 9 -6.85 5.52 -11.85
CA SER A 9 -7.39 6.89 -11.91
C SER A 9 -8.92 6.92 -11.78
N HIS A 10 -9.60 5.77 -11.79
CA HIS A 10 -11.05 5.72 -11.66
C HIS A 10 -11.45 5.73 -10.16
N PRO A 11 -12.31 6.65 -9.70
CA PRO A 11 -12.58 6.84 -8.27
C PRO A 11 -13.22 5.62 -7.58
N GLU A 12 -13.89 4.74 -8.34
CA GLU A 12 -14.46 3.50 -7.81
C GLU A 12 -13.42 2.38 -7.60
N VAL A 13 -12.23 2.50 -8.20
CA VAL A 13 -11.15 1.50 -8.08
C VAL A 13 -10.21 1.93 -6.96
N ARG A 14 -10.45 1.39 -5.77
CA ARG A 14 -9.61 1.63 -4.58
C ARG A 14 -8.55 0.54 -4.34
N LEU A 15 -8.61 -0.56 -5.08
CA LEU A 15 -7.67 -1.68 -4.98
C LEU A 15 -7.47 -2.30 -6.36
N LEU A 16 -6.21 -2.51 -6.73
CA LEU A 16 -5.82 -3.27 -7.92
C LEU A 16 -4.76 -4.28 -7.52
N THR A 17 -5.00 -5.56 -7.81
CA THR A 17 -4.05 -6.63 -7.55
C THR A 17 -3.37 -7.06 -8.85
N LEU A 18 -2.04 -7.01 -8.88
CA LEU A 18 -1.26 -7.58 -9.97
C LEU A 18 -0.91 -9.04 -9.63
N THR A 19 -1.50 -9.98 -10.36
CA THR A 19 -1.21 -11.41 -10.24
C THR A 19 -0.48 -11.93 -11.47
N GLY A 20 0.23 -13.04 -11.31
CA GLY A 20 0.94 -13.70 -12.40
C GLY A 20 2.18 -14.46 -11.92
N PRO A 21 2.80 -15.26 -12.79
CA PRO A 21 3.97 -16.08 -12.47
C PRO A 21 5.13 -15.27 -11.88
N GLY A 22 6.03 -15.95 -11.18
CA GLY A 22 7.32 -15.38 -10.75
C GLY A 22 8.10 -14.86 -11.98
N GLY A 23 8.78 -13.72 -11.83
CA GLY A 23 9.63 -13.17 -12.90
C GLY A 23 8.90 -12.48 -14.06
N VAL A 24 7.57 -12.47 -14.12
CA VAL A 24 6.81 -11.79 -15.21
C VAL A 24 6.90 -10.24 -15.17
N GLY A 25 7.61 -9.68 -14.19
CA GLY A 25 7.84 -8.23 -14.08
C GLY A 25 6.75 -7.43 -13.36
N LYS A 26 5.96 -8.06 -12.47
CA LYS A 26 4.90 -7.39 -11.68
C LYS A 26 5.42 -6.18 -10.91
N THR A 27 6.52 -6.35 -10.16
CA THR A 27 7.18 -5.26 -9.43
C THR A 27 7.59 -4.12 -10.35
N ARG A 28 8.20 -4.44 -11.50
CA ARG A 28 8.62 -3.44 -12.50
C ARG A 28 7.40 -2.68 -13.06
N LEU A 29 6.33 -3.40 -13.40
CA LEU A 29 5.09 -2.78 -13.88
C LEU A 29 4.47 -1.89 -12.79
N GLY A 30 4.39 -2.36 -11.55
CA GLY A 30 3.86 -1.61 -10.42
C GLY A 30 4.63 -0.30 -10.19
N MET A 31 5.96 -0.36 -10.15
CA MET A 31 6.82 0.81 -9.99
C MET A 31 6.66 1.82 -11.13
N GLN A 32 6.53 1.35 -12.37
CA GLN A 32 6.31 2.20 -13.52
C GLN A 32 4.95 2.90 -13.45
N VAL A 33 3.88 2.15 -13.15
CA VAL A 33 2.53 2.69 -12.97
C VAL A 33 2.49 3.70 -11.82
N ALA A 34 3.13 3.39 -10.69
CA ALA A 34 3.26 4.29 -9.55
C ALA A 34 3.95 5.61 -9.95
N THR A 35 5.01 5.55 -10.75
CA THR A 35 5.72 6.74 -11.25
C THR A 35 4.84 7.59 -12.17
N GLU A 36 4.10 6.95 -13.08
CA GLU A 36 3.19 7.65 -14.00
C GLU A 36 2.02 8.34 -13.28
N LEU A 37 1.60 7.81 -12.14
CA LEU A 37 0.47 8.32 -11.37
C LEU A 37 0.84 9.35 -10.30
N ILE A 38 2.12 9.71 -10.15
CA ILE A 38 2.57 10.79 -9.24
C ILE A 38 1.75 12.09 -9.43
N PRO A 39 1.46 12.56 -10.66
CA PRO A 39 0.67 13.79 -10.83
C PRO A 39 -0.82 13.66 -10.46
N VAL A 40 -1.32 12.44 -10.29
CA VAL A 40 -2.74 12.14 -10.03
C VAL A 40 -3.04 12.09 -8.53
N PHE A 41 -2.13 11.55 -7.74
CA PHE A 41 -2.29 11.39 -6.30
C PHE A 41 -1.61 12.54 -5.54
N CYS A 42 -2.40 13.54 -5.14
CA CYS A 42 -1.89 14.78 -4.56
C CYS A 42 -1.18 14.60 -3.21
N ASP A 43 -1.51 13.53 -2.47
CA ASP A 43 -0.87 13.20 -1.20
C ASP A 43 0.28 12.18 -1.38
N GLY A 44 0.62 11.86 -2.61
CA GLY A 44 1.84 11.13 -2.97
C GLY A 44 1.64 9.66 -3.35
N VAL A 45 2.76 9.04 -3.72
CA VAL A 45 2.83 7.63 -4.10
C VAL A 45 3.92 6.95 -3.29
N TYR A 46 3.57 5.86 -2.61
CA TYR A 46 4.43 5.20 -1.65
C TYR A 46 4.63 3.73 -2.03
N PHE A 47 5.89 3.33 -2.13
CA PHE A 47 6.28 1.94 -2.31
C PHE A 47 6.59 1.30 -0.96
N VAL A 48 5.97 0.14 -0.71
CA VAL A 48 6.16 -0.65 0.50
C VAL A 48 6.60 -2.06 0.08
N SER A 49 7.90 -2.34 0.24
CA SER A 49 8.42 -3.68 0.04
C SER A 49 8.14 -4.53 1.28
N LEU A 50 7.33 -5.58 1.12
CA LEU A 50 7.06 -6.56 2.17
C LEU A 50 7.96 -7.80 2.07
N ALA A 51 8.92 -7.81 1.14
CA ALA A 51 9.88 -8.89 0.96
C ALA A 51 10.65 -9.32 2.23
N PRO A 52 11.01 -8.42 3.18
CA PRO A 52 11.65 -8.82 4.43
C PRO A 52 10.66 -9.15 5.55
N ILE A 53 9.35 -9.05 5.32
CA ILE A 53 8.32 -9.18 6.35
C ILE A 53 7.72 -10.59 6.31
N HIS A 54 7.86 -11.30 7.43
CA HIS A 54 7.27 -12.63 7.61
C HIS A 54 6.18 -12.67 8.69
N ASP A 55 6.15 -11.67 9.55
CA ASP A 55 5.09 -11.50 10.55
C ASP A 55 4.03 -10.51 10.02
N PRO A 56 2.79 -10.96 9.80
CA PRO A 56 1.66 -10.11 9.40
C PRO A 56 1.46 -8.88 10.29
N ALA A 57 1.81 -8.96 11.59
CA ALA A 57 1.69 -7.84 12.52
C ALA A 57 2.63 -6.66 12.17
N LEU A 58 3.69 -6.90 11.40
CA LEU A 58 4.66 -5.87 11.00
C LEU A 58 4.25 -5.11 9.72
N VAL A 59 3.17 -5.51 9.05
CA VAL A 59 2.70 -4.85 7.82
C VAL A 59 2.26 -3.41 8.08
N LEU A 60 1.44 -3.17 9.10
CA LEU A 60 0.99 -1.81 9.44
C LEU A 60 2.14 -0.89 9.89
N PRO A 61 3.08 -1.35 10.75
CA PRO A 61 4.30 -0.59 11.06
C PRO A 61 5.10 -0.22 9.80
N MET A 62 5.24 -1.15 8.86
CA MET A 62 6.00 -0.91 7.62
C MET A 62 5.31 0.12 6.72
N ILE A 63 3.97 0.07 6.60
CA ILE A 63 3.19 1.10 5.88
C ILE A 63 3.33 2.46 6.58
N SER A 64 3.18 2.50 7.91
CA SER A 64 3.34 3.74 8.69
C SER A 64 4.73 4.35 8.50
N GLN A 65 5.77 3.52 8.49
CA GLN A 65 7.14 3.94 8.22
C GLN A 65 7.31 4.52 6.81
N ALA A 66 6.73 3.88 5.79
CA ALA A 66 6.78 4.37 4.41
C ALA A 66 6.10 5.73 4.25
N LEU A 67 5.03 5.98 5.02
CA LEU A 67 4.31 7.26 5.09
C LEU A 67 5.03 8.32 5.95
N GLY A 68 6.21 8.04 6.48
CA GLY A 68 6.96 8.97 7.33
C GLY A 68 6.43 9.08 8.77
N ARG A 69 5.51 8.21 9.18
CA ARG A 69 4.81 8.24 10.48
C ARG A 69 5.43 7.26 11.50
N ARG A 70 6.75 7.33 11.68
CA ARG A 70 7.49 6.44 12.61
C ARG A 70 7.13 6.65 14.09
N GLU A 71 6.57 7.81 14.43
CA GLU A 71 6.20 8.15 15.80
C GLU A 71 4.84 7.57 16.21
N VAL A 72 4.04 7.12 15.25
CA VAL A 72 2.81 6.36 15.53
C VAL A 72 3.24 5.00 16.05
N ARG A 73 3.09 4.80 17.35
CA ARG A 73 3.33 3.53 18.03
C ARG A 73 1.99 2.92 18.39
N ASP A 74 1.98 1.61 18.53
CA ASP A 74 0.88 0.91 19.18
C ASP A 74 0.93 1.21 20.67
N THR A 75 0.41 2.37 21.06
CA THR A 75 0.21 2.73 22.45
C THR A 75 -1.12 2.13 22.87
N GLY A 76 -1.18 1.38 23.97
CA GLY A 76 -2.39 0.64 24.38
C GLY A 76 -3.68 1.46 24.48
N ASP A 77 -3.59 2.79 24.54
CA ASP A 77 -4.74 3.72 24.51
C ASP A 77 -5.36 3.85 23.10
N ARG A 78 -4.58 3.60 22.04
CA ARG A 78 -5.04 3.66 20.66
C ARG A 78 -4.23 2.78 19.71
N PRO A 79 -4.85 1.77 19.07
CA PRO A 79 -4.16 0.89 18.14
C PRO A 79 -3.61 1.64 16.91
N MET A 80 -2.44 1.22 16.43
CA MET A 80 -1.82 1.76 15.20
C MET A 80 -2.79 1.73 14.00
N PHE A 81 -3.61 0.68 13.91
CA PHE A 81 -4.66 0.54 12.90
C PHE A 81 -5.58 1.77 12.84
N GLU A 82 -6.02 2.30 13.98
CA GLU A 82 -6.93 3.44 14.00
C GLU A 82 -6.23 4.73 13.57
N HIS A 83 -4.98 4.92 13.98
CA HIS A 83 -4.18 6.07 13.54
C HIS A 83 -3.98 6.06 12.03
N LEU A 84 -3.66 4.90 11.45
CA LEU A 84 -3.42 4.78 10.03
C LEU A 84 -4.71 4.95 9.23
N ARG A 85 -5.81 4.30 9.65
CA ARG A 85 -7.13 4.44 9.03
C ARG A 85 -7.61 5.89 8.99
N ASP A 86 -7.52 6.60 10.11
CA ASP A 86 -7.97 7.98 10.19
C ASP A 86 -7.07 8.92 9.37
N TYR A 87 -5.77 8.64 9.30
CA TYR A 87 -4.88 9.36 8.41
C TYR A 87 -5.26 9.12 6.94
N LEU A 88 -5.42 7.86 6.52
CA LEU A 88 -5.67 7.52 5.11
C LEU A 88 -7.06 7.95 4.61
N ARG A 89 -8.03 8.12 5.52
CA ARG A 89 -9.42 8.51 5.18
C ARG A 89 -9.50 9.76 4.31
N ASP A 90 -8.68 10.76 4.63
CA ASP A 90 -8.73 12.08 3.99
C ASP A 90 -7.57 12.28 3.00
N GLN A 91 -6.99 11.19 2.49
CA GLN A 91 -5.81 11.22 1.60
C GLN A 91 -6.15 10.70 0.21
N CYS A 92 -5.68 11.41 -0.80
CA CYS A 92 -5.58 10.97 -2.18
C CYS A 92 -4.13 10.55 -2.45
N LEU A 93 -3.77 9.36 -1.95
CA LEU A 93 -2.47 8.74 -2.13
C LEU A 93 -2.57 7.35 -2.79
N LEU A 94 -1.46 6.87 -3.34
CA LEU A 94 -1.33 5.50 -3.86
C LEU A 94 -0.31 4.71 -3.03
N LEU A 95 -0.75 3.57 -2.48
CA LEU A 95 0.13 2.58 -1.85
C LEU A 95 0.41 1.43 -2.82
N LEU A 96 1.69 1.22 -3.15
CA LEU A 96 2.16 0.04 -3.87
C LEU A 96 2.77 -0.94 -2.88
N LEU A 97 2.02 -1.99 -2.55
CA LEU A 97 2.47 -3.08 -1.69
C LEU A 97 3.05 -4.22 -2.55
N ASP A 98 4.34 -4.51 -2.40
CA ASP A 98 5.00 -5.59 -3.14
C ASP A 98 5.32 -6.78 -2.22
N ASN A 99 5.34 -7.99 -2.78
CA ASN A 99 5.55 -9.26 -2.06
C ASN A 99 4.48 -9.60 -1.00
N PHE A 100 3.24 -9.19 -1.22
CA PHE A 100 2.14 -9.43 -0.27
C PHE A 100 1.84 -10.93 -0.03
N GLU A 101 2.21 -11.82 -0.97
CA GLU A 101 2.03 -13.26 -0.83
C GLU A 101 2.68 -13.87 0.42
N GLN A 102 3.70 -13.21 0.98
CA GLN A 102 4.40 -13.64 2.19
C GLN A 102 3.59 -13.40 3.48
N VAL A 103 2.64 -12.47 3.43
CA VAL A 103 1.86 -11.98 4.58
C VAL A 103 0.37 -11.94 4.27
N ILE A 104 -0.12 -12.92 3.51
CA ILE A 104 -1.49 -12.91 2.96
C ILE A 104 -2.57 -12.75 4.05
N THR A 105 -2.30 -13.21 5.27
CA THR A 105 -3.20 -13.07 6.43
C THR A 105 -3.38 -11.62 6.89
N ALA A 106 -2.48 -10.70 6.53
CA ALA A 106 -2.64 -9.27 6.75
C ALA A 106 -3.65 -8.61 5.81
N ALA A 107 -4.12 -9.29 4.75
CA ALA A 107 -5.02 -8.72 3.73
C ALA A 107 -6.28 -8.10 4.35
N VAL A 108 -6.88 -8.78 5.33
CA VAL A 108 -8.12 -8.32 5.99
C VAL A 108 -7.90 -6.99 6.71
N VAL A 109 -6.75 -6.85 7.38
CA VAL A 109 -6.42 -5.64 8.12
C VAL A 109 -6.07 -4.49 7.18
N VAL A 110 -5.30 -4.77 6.13
CA VAL A 110 -4.90 -3.77 5.12
C VAL A 110 -6.09 -3.29 4.29
N ALA A 111 -7.09 -4.13 4.02
CA ALA A 111 -8.30 -3.70 3.31
C ALA A 111 -9.25 -2.86 4.17
N ALA A 112 -9.03 -2.81 5.49
CA ALA A 112 -9.90 -2.13 6.46
C ALA A 112 -9.34 -0.79 6.98
N VAL A 113 -8.10 -0.44 6.62
CA VAL A 113 -7.54 0.92 6.80
C VAL A 113 -8.01 1.85 5.70
#